data_AF-X0VDV7-F1
#
_entry.id   AF-X0VDV7-F1
#
_cell.length_a   1.000
_cell.length_b   1.000
_cell.length_c   1.000
_cell.angle_alpha   90.00
_cell.angle_beta   90.00
_cell.angle_gamma   90.00
#
_symmetry.space_group_name_H-M   'P 1'
#
loop_
_entity.id
_entity.type
_entity.pdbx_description
1 polymer ?
#
loop_
_entity_poly.entity_id
_entity_poly.type
_entity_poly.pdbx_seq_one_letter_code
_entity_poly.pdbx_strand_id
1 'polypeptide(L)'
;LMLDNFPHVKAFWIMQTLHMAQFMLQNGADDIDGTVVWYDITKLDGPSTHQEAGAGDLQRAIREAGFRPVERDTLYRPITCKGSRWRVATG
;
A
#
# COMPACT_ATOMS: atom_id res chain seq x y z
N LEU A 1 0.63 -7.57 22.26
CA LEU A 1 0.75 -6.51 21.24
C LEU A 1 0.81 -5.17 21.97
N MET A 2 1.51 -4.14 21.44
CA MET A 2 1.74 -2.86 22.14
C MET A 2 0.80 -1.70 21.70
N LEU A 3 0.29 -1.73 20.46
CA LEU A 3 -0.50 -0.66 19.85
C LEU A 3 -1.96 -1.10 19.66
N ASP A 4 -2.65 -1.42 20.75
CA ASP A 4 -4.03 -1.93 20.72
C ASP A 4 -5.10 -0.87 20.38
N ASN A 5 -4.73 0.41 20.42
CA ASN A 5 -5.59 1.56 20.13
C ASN A 5 -5.39 2.15 18.72
N PHE A 6 -4.51 1.57 17.90
CA PHE A 6 -4.33 1.96 16.50
C PHE A 6 -4.96 0.89 15.60
N PRO A 7 -6.03 1.23 14.85
CA PRO A 7 -6.77 0.23 14.08
C PRO A 7 -6.03 -0.26 12.82
N HIS A 8 -5.07 0.53 12.31
CA HIS A 8 -4.39 0.26 11.05
C HIS A 8 -2.88 0.46 11.17
N VAL A 9 -2.12 -0.44 10.54
CA VAL A 9 -0.66 -0.32 10.41
C VAL A 9 -0.28 -0.28 8.93
N LYS A 10 0.47 0.77 8.57
CA LYS A 10 0.88 1.05 7.20
C LYS A 10 2.22 0.42 6.85
N ALA A 11 2.25 -0.28 5.72
CA ALA A 11 3.46 -0.73 5.02
C ALA A 11 3.75 0.21 3.84
N PHE A 12 4.56 1.25 4.08
CA PHE A 12 4.97 2.19 3.03
C PHE A 12 6.13 1.59 2.22
N TRP A 13 5.81 0.97 1.07
CA TRP A 13 6.75 0.09 0.34
C TRP A 13 7.98 0.83 -0.20
N ILE A 14 7.87 2.14 -0.45
CA ILE A 14 8.92 2.96 -1.06
C ILE A 14 10.19 3.06 -0.19
N MET A 15 10.01 3.08 1.13
CA MET A 15 11.13 3.15 2.09
C MET A 15 11.83 1.80 2.31
N GLN A 16 11.27 0.73 1.75
CA GLN A 16 11.72 -0.65 1.92
C GLN A 16 11.75 -1.31 0.55
N THR A 17 10.88 -2.30 0.29
CA THR A 17 10.57 -2.86 -1.04
C THR A 17 9.13 -3.39 -1.02
N LEU A 18 8.58 -3.72 -2.19
CA LEU A 18 7.30 -4.44 -2.27
C LEU A 18 7.34 -5.80 -1.57
N HIS A 19 8.46 -6.52 -1.68
CA HIS A 19 8.61 -7.82 -1.01
C HIS A 19 8.54 -7.69 0.51
N MET A 20 9.20 -6.68 1.08
CA MET A 20 9.10 -6.45 2.52
C MET A 20 7.69 -5.99 2.93
N ALA A 21 6.98 -5.23 2.09
CA ALA A 21 5.57 -4.90 2.34
C ALA A 21 4.68 -6.15 2.40
N GLN A 22 4.91 -7.17 1.57
CA GLN A 22 4.21 -8.46 1.65
C GLN A 22 4.46 -9.17 2.99
N PHE A 23 5.72 -9.19 3.43
CA PHE A 23 6.07 -9.75 4.75
C PHE A 23 5.38 -8.97 5.89
N MET A 24 5.33 -7.63 5.81
CA MET A 24 4.64 -6.81 6.81
C MET A 24 3.14 -7.11 6.89
N LEU A 25 2.47 -7.36 5.74
CA LEU A 25 1.06 -7.76 5.72
C LEU A 25 0.82 -9.04 6.53
N GLN A 26 1.73 -10.00 6.43
CA GLN A 26 1.65 -11.26 7.19
C GLN A 26 1.94 -11.07 8.69
N ASN A 27 2.44 -9.91 9.10
CA ASN A 27 2.85 -9.59 10.47
C ASN A 27 2.06 -8.42 11.08
N GLY A 28 0.84 -8.16 10.59
CA GLY A 28 -0.12 -7.26 11.23
C GLY A 28 -0.31 -5.90 10.57
N ALA A 29 0.39 -5.61 9.47
CA ALA A 29 0.03 -4.49 8.60
C ALA A 29 -1.20 -4.85 7.74
N ASP A 30 -2.04 -3.86 7.48
CA ASP A 30 -3.24 -4.03 6.64
C ASP A 30 -3.33 -2.98 5.51
N ASP A 31 -2.40 -2.02 5.49
CA ASP A 31 -2.41 -0.91 4.56
C ASP A 31 -1.10 -0.79 3.77
N ILE A 32 -1.10 -1.20 2.49
CA ILE A 32 0.00 -0.89 1.56
C ILE A 32 -0.26 0.47 0.93
N ASP A 33 0.73 1.36 1.01
CA ASP A 33 0.61 2.74 0.50
C ASP A 33 1.79 3.14 -0.39
N GLY A 34 1.53 4.09 -1.30
CA GLY A 34 2.51 4.66 -2.22
C GLY A 34 2.31 4.24 -3.68
N THR A 35 1.11 4.39 -4.27
CA THR A 35 0.98 4.29 -5.74
C THR A 35 1.78 5.42 -6.37
N VAL A 36 2.99 5.14 -6.83
CA VAL A 36 3.88 6.16 -7.35
C VAL A 36 4.26 5.82 -8.78
N VAL A 37 3.89 6.74 -9.66
CA VAL A 37 4.25 6.73 -11.09
C VAL A 37 5.72 7.10 -11.27
N TRP A 38 6.31 7.87 -10.35
CA TRP A 38 7.73 8.25 -10.39
C TRP A 38 8.23 8.68 -9.00
N TYR A 39 9.20 7.95 -8.42
CA TYR A 39 9.86 8.34 -7.17
C TYR A 39 11.37 8.21 -7.29
N ASP A 40 12.06 9.35 -7.30
CA ASP A 40 13.51 9.39 -7.14
C ASP A 40 13.85 9.54 -5.66
N ILE A 41 14.34 8.45 -5.06
CA ILE A 41 14.99 8.54 -3.74
C ILE A 41 16.40 9.07 -3.98
N THR A 42 16.58 10.37 -3.79
CA THR A 42 17.91 10.96 -3.67
C THR A 42 18.54 10.47 -2.38
N LYS A 43 19.44 9.50 -2.47
CA LYS A 43 20.30 9.10 -1.35
C LYS A 43 21.37 10.17 -1.18
N LEU A 44 21.61 10.61 0.06
CA LEU A 44 22.60 11.64 0.37
C LEU A 44 24.00 11.31 -0.17
N ASP A 45 24.34 10.02 -0.32
CA ASP A 45 25.66 9.55 -0.79
C ASP A 45 25.59 8.31 -1.73
N GLY A 46 24.83 8.37 -2.84
CA GLY A 46 24.85 7.25 -3.81
C GLY A 46 23.98 7.44 -5.06
N PRO A 47 24.06 6.51 -6.03
CA PRO A 47 23.20 6.53 -7.21
C PRO A 47 21.72 6.46 -6.79
N SER A 48 20.87 7.25 -7.47
CA SER A 48 19.42 7.20 -7.25
C SER A 48 18.91 5.78 -7.49
N THR A 49 17.98 5.34 -6.65
CA THR A 49 17.28 4.08 -6.84
C THR A 49 15.91 4.39 -7.40
N HIS A 50 15.75 4.23 -8.71
CA HIS A 50 14.48 4.39 -9.40
C HIS A 50 13.49 3.34 -8.91
N GLN A 51 12.34 3.77 -8.39
CA GLN A 51 11.28 2.88 -7.92
C GLN A 51 9.93 3.36 -8.45
N GLU A 52 9.20 2.44 -9.09
CA GLU A 52 7.85 2.67 -9.61
C GLU A 52 6.97 1.47 -9.27
N ALA A 53 5.75 1.73 -8.82
CA ALA A 53 4.72 0.71 -8.66
C ALA A 53 3.34 1.34 -8.86
N GLY A 54 2.61 0.84 -9.85
CA GLY A 54 1.24 1.23 -10.09
C GLY A 54 0.27 0.50 -9.16
N ALA A 55 -1.00 0.90 -9.18
CA ALA A 55 -2.05 0.23 -8.41
C ALA A 55 -2.13 -1.28 -8.71
N GLY A 56 -1.90 -1.70 -9.96
CA GLY A 56 -1.89 -3.12 -10.34
C GLY A 56 -0.79 -3.92 -9.66
N ASP A 57 0.39 -3.33 -9.46
CA ASP A 57 1.52 -3.96 -8.77
C ASP A 57 1.24 -4.13 -7.29
N LEU A 58 0.67 -3.10 -6.64
CA LEU A 58 0.26 -3.19 -5.24
C LEU A 58 -0.81 -4.27 -5.05
N GLN A 59 -1.83 -4.29 -5.92
CA GLN A 59 -2.87 -5.32 -5.86
C GLN A 59 -2.29 -6.73 -6.06
N ARG A 60 -1.32 -6.90 -6.97
CA ARG A 60 -0.63 -8.17 -7.17
C ARG A 60 0.13 -8.58 -5.92
N ALA A 61 0.92 -7.66 -5.34
CA ALA A 61 1.68 -7.91 -4.13
C ALA A 61 0.78 -8.34 -2.96
N ILE A 62 -0.36 -7.66 -2.76
CA ILE A 62 -1.35 -8.01 -1.72
C ILE A 62 -1.90 -9.43 -1.94
N ARG A 63 -2.23 -9.79 -3.18
CA ARG A 63 -2.74 -11.15 -3.51
C ARG A 63 -1.68 -12.23 -3.29
N GLU A 64 -0.45 -11.98 -3.72
CA GLU A 64 0.69 -12.88 -3.51
C GLU A 64 1.01 -13.09 -2.02
N ALA A 65 0.78 -12.07 -1.18
CA ALA A 65 0.90 -12.19 0.27
C ALA A 65 -0.26 -13.01 0.92
N GLY A 66 -1.28 -13.38 0.16
CA GLY A 66 -2.44 -14.17 0.61
C GLY A 66 -3.67 -13.35 0.99
N PHE A 67 -3.70 -12.05 0.68
CA PHE A 67 -4.77 -11.13 1.09
C PHE A 67 -5.63 -10.65 -0.09
N ARG A 68 -6.77 -10.03 0.23
CA ARG A 68 -7.66 -9.42 -0.76
C ARG A 68 -7.40 -7.91 -0.84
N PRO A 69 -6.96 -7.36 -1.99
CA PRO A 69 -6.80 -5.92 -2.13
C PRO A 69 -8.15 -5.21 -2.08
N VAL A 70 -8.23 -4.15 -1.27
CA VAL A 70 -9.40 -3.29 -1.12
C VAL A 70 -8.95 -1.85 -1.28
N GLU A 71 -9.55 -1.14 -2.23
CA GLU A 71 -9.38 0.30 -2.36
C GLU A 71 -10.21 1.00 -1.28
N ARG A 72 -9.65 2.02 -0.64
CA ARG A 72 -10.24 2.70 0.52
C ARG A 72 -10.20 4.22 0.39
N ASP A 73 -11.07 4.89 1.12
CA ASP A 73 -10.95 6.33 1.34
C ASP A 73 -10.01 6.68 2.51
N THR A 74 -9.96 7.96 2.87
CA THR A 74 -9.14 8.47 3.98
C THR A 74 -9.60 7.99 5.36
N LEU A 75 -10.82 7.48 5.49
CA LEU A 75 -11.40 6.92 6.71
C LEU A 75 -11.37 5.37 6.70
N TYR A 76 -10.58 4.76 5.80
CA TYR A 76 -10.45 3.31 5.66
C TYR A 76 -11.74 2.58 5.28
N ARG A 77 -12.71 3.29 4.69
CA ARG A 77 -13.93 2.67 4.17
C ARG A 77 -13.68 2.14 2.77
N PRO A 78 -14.10 0.90 2.44
CA PRO A 78 -13.99 0.36 1.10
C PRO A 78 -14.71 1.26 0.09
N ILE A 79 -14.13 1.45 -1.09
CA ILE A 79 -14.74 2.23 -2.17
C ILE A 79 -15.00 1.38 -3.42
N THR A 80 -15.88 1.88 -4.28
CA THR A 80 -16.09 1.37 -5.64
C THR A 80 -15.83 2.48 -6.64
N CYS A 81 -15.02 2.19 -7.65
CA CYS A 81 -14.63 3.11 -8.70
C CYS A 81 -15.38 2.78 -10.00
N LYS A 82 -15.95 3.81 -10.64
CA LYS A 82 -16.54 3.76 -11.99
C LYS A 82 -15.97 4.92 -12.81
N GLY A 83 -14.93 4.64 -13.61
CA GLY A 83 -14.16 5.67 -14.30
C GLY A 83 -13.48 6.59 -13.29
N SER A 84 -13.65 7.90 -13.43
CA SER A 84 -13.11 8.91 -12.48
C SER A 84 -13.98 9.14 -11.24
N ARG A 85 -15.17 8.53 -11.15
CA ARG A 85 -16.07 8.68 -10.01
C ARG A 85 -15.89 7.52 -9.04
N TRP A 86 -15.82 7.84 -7.76
CA TRP A 86 -15.80 6.85 -6.69
C TRP A 86 -16.88 7.14 -5.66
N ARG A 87 -17.25 6.10 -4.91
CA ARG A 87 -18.16 6.18 -3.77
C ARG A 87 -17.79 5.14 -2.73
N VAL A 88 -18.13 5.40 -1.47
CA VAL A 88 -18.05 4.40 -0.41
C VAL A 88 -18.95 3.21 -0.80
N ALA A 89 -18.41 2.00 -0.69
CA ALA A 89 -19.17 0.78 -0.90
C ALA A 89 -20.22 0.66 0.21
N THR A 90 -21.50 0.74 -0.15
CA THR A 90 -22.60 0.37 0.73
C THR A 90 -22.72 -1.16 0.73
N GLY A 91 -22.66 -1.76 1.92
CA GLY A 91 -22.89 -3.19 2.12
C GLY A 91 -24.29 -3.64 1.72
#